data_AF-A0A671E6N7-F1
#
_entry.id   AF-A0A671E6N7-F1
#
_cell.length_a   1.000
_cell.length_b   1.000
_cell.length_c   1.000
_cell.angle_alpha   90.00
_cell.angle_beta   90.00
_cell.angle_gamma   90.00
#
_symmetry.space_group_name_H-M   'P 1'
#
loop_
_entity.id
_entity.type
_entity.pdbx_description
1 polymer ?
#
loop_
_entity_poly.entity_id
_entity_poly.type
_entity_poly.pdbx_seq_one_letter_code
_entity_poly.pdbx_strand_id
1 'polypeptide(L)'
;KFLKRYKGPSDHWIGLSRESSHHIWKWTDNTEYNDTFVIKGVGKCAYLNDNGISGARTYTDKKWICSKPSNVYMCHIPLGS
;
A
#
# COMPACT_ATOMS: atom_id res chain seq x y z
N LYS A 1 -1.48 2.32 -9.74
CA LYS A 1 -2.51 2.52 -10.80
C LYS A 1 -3.86 1.84 -10.46
N PHE A 2 -3.89 0.52 -10.23
CA PHE A 2 -5.13 -0.22 -9.88
C PHE A 2 -5.77 0.24 -8.56
N LEU A 3 -5.02 0.21 -7.44
CA LEU A 3 -5.56 0.59 -6.12
C LEU A 3 -6.15 2.00 -6.11
N LYS A 4 -5.48 2.96 -6.77
CA LYS A 4 -5.97 4.35 -6.89
C LYS A 4 -7.32 4.43 -7.63
N ARG A 5 -7.54 3.58 -8.63
CA ARG A 5 -8.80 3.55 -9.40
C ARG A 5 -9.96 2.97 -8.58
N TYR A 6 -9.69 2.00 -7.71
CA TYR A 6 -10.72 1.20 -7.02
C TYR A 6 -10.85 1.46 -5.52
N LYS A 7 -10.03 2.33 -4.92
CA LYS A 7 -10.16 2.69 -3.49
C LYS A 7 -11.51 3.35 -3.14
N GLY A 8 -12.25 3.84 -4.13
CA GLY A 8 -13.46 4.63 -3.90
C GLY A 8 -13.17 6.01 -3.28
N PRO A 9 -14.15 6.64 -2.64
CA PRO A 9 -14.04 8.03 -2.18
C PRO A 9 -13.20 8.19 -0.90
N SER A 10 -13.06 7.15 -0.09
CA SER A 10 -12.33 7.26 1.19
C SER A 10 -10.82 7.22 0.99
N ASP A 11 -10.09 7.86 1.91
CA ASP A 11 -8.66 7.63 2.08
C ASP A 11 -8.42 6.27 2.73
N HIS A 12 -7.35 5.60 2.31
CA HIS A 12 -7.02 4.28 2.82
C HIS A 12 -5.56 4.18 3.23
N TRP A 13 -5.30 3.76 4.46
CA TRP A 13 -3.99 3.30 4.86
C TRP A 13 -3.51 2.15 3.99
N ILE A 14 -2.21 2.14 3.72
CA ILE A 14 -1.49 1.06 3.05
C ILE A 14 -0.37 0.59 3.98
N GLY A 15 0.10 -0.65 3.80
CA GLY A 15 1.14 -1.27 4.63
C GLY A 15 2.53 -0.70 4.43
N LEU A 16 2.69 0.62 4.44
CA LEU A 16 3.95 1.32 4.23
C LEU A 16 4.15 2.36 5.34
N SER A 17 5.30 2.32 6.00
CA SER A 17 5.60 3.17 7.17
C SER A 17 7.09 3.51 7.27
N ARG A 18 7.44 4.48 8.14
CA ARG A 18 8.81 4.88 8.44
C ARG A 18 8.94 5.34 9.89
N GLU A 19 10.13 5.25 10.46
CA GLU A 19 10.36 5.60 11.87
C GLU A 19 10.33 7.11 12.14
N SER A 20 10.86 7.91 11.21
CA SER A 20 10.82 9.37 11.26
C SER A 20 10.80 9.98 9.85
N SER A 21 10.63 11.30 9.75
CA SER A 21 10.54 12.03 8.47
C SER A 21 11.77 11.87 7.57
N HIS A 22 12.91 11.46 8.12
CA HIS A 22 14.18 11.27 7.39
C HIS A 22 14.50 9.81 7.10
N HIS A 23 13.71 8.87 7.64
CA HIS A 23 13.93 7.44 7.41
C HIS A 23 13.30 6.99 6.10
N ILE A 24 13.90 5.95 5.51
CA ILE A 24 13.41 5.25 4.33
C ILE A 24 12.07 4.59 4.67
N TRP A 25 11.16 4.61 3.70
CA TRP A 25 9.88 3.92 3.82
C TRP A 25 10.08 2.41 3.73
N LYS A 26 9.39 1.66 4.58
CA LYS A 26 9.43 0.19 4.61
C LYS A 26 8.03 -0.38 4.52
N TRP A 27 7.91 -1.50 3.81
CA TRP A 27 6.71 -2.32 3.77
C TRP A 27 6.55 -3.11 5.08
N THR A 28 5.38 -3.74 5.26
CA THR A 28 5.09 -4.57 6.45
C THR A 28 6.01 -5.78 6.61
N ASP A 29 6.70 -6.20 5.56
CA ASP A 29 7.69 -7.29 5.57
C ASP A 29 9.13 -6.78 5.80
N ASN A 30 9.30 -5.52 6.20
CA ASN A 30 10.57 -4.82 6.40
C ASN A 30 11.39 -4.56 5.14
N THR A 31 10.87 -4.87 3.95
CA THR A 31 11.54 -4.50 2.70
C THR A 31 11.47 -3.00 2.46
N GLU A 32 12.54 -2.43 1.91
CA GLU A 32 12.61 -1.01 1.60
C GLU A 32 11.72 -0.65 0.41
N TYR A 33 11.18 0.56 0.44
CA TYR A 33 10.37 1.08 -0.64
C TYR A 33 11.25 1.54 -1.81
N ASN A 34 10.98 1.04 -3.01
CA ASN A 34 11.78 1.31 -4.21
C ASN A 34 11.59 2.73 -4.82
N ASP A 35 11.08 3.70 -4.06
CA ASP A 35 10.85 5.10 -4.49
C ASP A 35 10.14 5.30 -5.84
N THR A 36 9.29 4.34 -6.23
CA THR A 36 8.58 4.36 -7.53
C THR A 36 7.53 5.47 -7.61
N PHE A 37 7.02 5.94 -6.47
CA PHE A 37 6.11 7.07 -6.38
C PHE A 37 6.55 8.00 -5.25
N VAL A 38 6.48 9.30 -5.49
CA VAL A 38 6.76 10.30 -4.45
C VAL A 38 5.66 10.25 -3.39
N ILE A 39 6.07 10.05 -2.14
CA ILE A 39 5.18 10.08 -0.97
C ILE A 39 5.20 11.48 -0.37
N LYS A 40 4.04 12.15 -0.40
CA LYS A 40 3.91 13.54 0.09
C LYS A 40 3.70 13.58 1.60
N GLY A 41 4.21 14.61 2.27
CA GLY A 41 3.93 14.88 3.69
C GLY A 41 4.91 14.24 4.67
N VAL A 42 4.82 14.68 5.93
CA VAL A 42 5.80 14.37 7.00
C VAL A 42 5.35 13.26 7.95
N GLY A 43 4.19 12.64 7.69
CA GLY A 43 3.69 11.55 8.52
C GLY A 43 4.55 10.29 8.46
N LYS A 44 4.34 9.40 9.45
CA LYS A 44 5.07 8.14 9.60
C LYS A 44 4.39 6.96 8.91
N CYS A 45 3.08 7.05 8.67
CA CYS A 45 2.29 6.00 8.01
C CYS A 45 1.75 6.52 6.68
N ALA A 46 1.80 5.68 5.66
CA ALA A 46 1.35 6.04 4.32
C ALA A 46 -0.11 5.67 4.11
N TYR A 47 -0.84 6.56 3.45
CA TYR A 47 -2.19 6.33 2.97
C TYR A 47 -2.32 6.75 1.51
N LEU A 48 -3.27 6.13 0.82
CA LEU A 48 -3.65 6.38 -0.55
C LEU A 48 -4.84 7.35 -0.58
N ASN A 49 -4.69 8.42 -1.35
CA ASN A 49 -5.71 9.43 -1.64
C ASN A 49 -5.84 9.65 -3.16
N ASP A 50 -6.69 10.60 -3.58
CA ASP A 50 -6.94 10.90 -5.00
C ASP A 50 -5.75 11.51 -5.73
N ASN A 51 -4.75 12.01 -5.00
CA ASN A 51 -3.52 12.56 -5.57
C ASN A 51 -2.41 11.51 -5.67
N GLY A 52 -2.44 10.46 -4.83
CA GLY A 52 -1.42 9.41 -4.80
C GLY A 52 -1.19 8.92 -3.38
N ILE A 53 0.08 8.77 -2.99
CA ILE A 53 0.46 8.31 -1.66
C ILE A 53 0.87 9.52 -0.81
N SER A 54 0.43 9.57 0.43
CA SER A 54 0.76 10.64 1.37
C SER A 54 1.01 10.07 2.78
N GLY A 55 1.84 10.75 3.56
CA GLY A 55 2.15 10.40 4.94
C GLY A 55 1.25 11.16 5.92
N ALA A 56 0.65 10.43 6.87
CA ALA A 56 -0.10 11.00 7.98
C ALA A 56 0.37 10.43 9.33
N ARG A 57 -0.13 11.02 10.41
CA ARG A 57 0.05 10.52 11.78
C ARG A 57 -0.95 9.38 12.05
N THR A 58 -0.55 8.44 12.89
CA THR A 58 -1.29 7.19 13.15
C THR A 58 -2.67 7.36 13.76
N TYR A 59 -2.94 8.48 14.44
CA TYR A 59 -4.21 8.74 15.09
C TYR A 59 -5.33 9.22 14.15
N THR A 60 -5.03 9.43 12.86
CA THR A 60 -6.07 9.86 11.91
C THR A 60 -6.92 8.66 11.48
N ASP A 61 -8.23 8.81 11.54
CA ASP A 61 -9.14 7.75 11.09
C ASP A 61 -9.13 7.66 9.55
N LYS A 62 -8.80 6.48 9.03
CA LYS A 62 -8.87 6.12 7.61
C LYS A 62 -9.15 4.64 7.48
N LYS A 63 -9.72 4.23 6.34
CA LYS A 63 -9.93 2.81 6.01
C LYS A 63 -8.60 2.13 5.69
N TRP A 64 -8.60 0.82 5.46
CA TRP A 64 -7.40 0.04 5.19
C TRP A 64 -7.54 -0.77 3.90
N ILE A 65 -6.45 -0.87 3.14
CA ILE A 65 -6.33 -1.83 2.03
C ILE A 65 -5.33 -2.89 2.45
N CYS A 66 -5.76 -4.15 2.46
CA CYS A 66 -4.90 -5.30 2.72
C CYS A 66 -4.48 -5.96 1.41
N SER A 67 -3.24 -6.44 1.35
CA SER A 67 -2.75 -7.30 0.28
C SER A 67 -2.32 -8.65 0.84
N LYS A 68 -2.57 -9.71 0.08
CA LYS A 68 -2.09 -11.06 0.35
C LYS A 68 -1.64 -11.68 -0.97
N PRO A 69 -0.51 -12.39 -1.02
CA PRO A 69 -0.16 -13.18 -2.19
C PRO A 69 -1.28 -14.18 -2.47
N SER A 70 -1.72 -14.25 -3.73
CA SER A 70 -2.72 -15.23 -4.14
C SER A 70 -2.03 -16.57 -4.29
N ASN A 71 -2.40 -17.55 -3.47
CA ASN A 71 -2.00 -18.94 -3.63
C ASN A 71 -2.82 -19.59 -4.74
N VAL A 72 -2.74 -19.05 -5.97
CA VAL A 72 -3.28 -19.75 -7.12
C VAL A 72 -2.34 -20.92 -7.36
N TYR A 73 -2.64 -22.06 -6.74
CA TYR A 73 -2.42 -23.31 -7.45
C TYR A 73 -3.22 -23.13 -8.73
N MET A 74 -2.52 -23.01 -9.86
CA MET A 74 -3.12 -23.11 -11.18
C MET A 74 -4.14 -24.23 -11.08
N CYS A 75 -5.42 -23.93 -11.29
CA CYS A 75 -6.39 -24.99 -11.52
C CYS A 75 -5.79 -25.74 -12.71
N HIS A 76 -5.21 -26.92 -12.47
CA HIS A 76 -4.70 -27.78 -13.52
C HIS A 76 -5.90 -27.96 -14.44
N ILE A 77 -5.90 -27.30 -15.58
CA ILE A 77 -6.79 -27.68 -16.66
C ILE A 77 -6.20 -29.01 -17.11
N PRO A 78 -6.82 -30.17 -16.82
CA PRO A 78 -6.39 -31.37 -17.51
C PRO A 78 -6.57 -31.05 -18.99
N LEU A 79 -5.46 -31.00 -19.73
CA LEU A 79 -5.51 -31.03 -21.18
C LEU A 79 -6.24 -32.33 -21.49
N GLY A 80 -7.49 -32.19 -21.91
CA GLY A 80 -8.35 -33.31 -22.28
C GLY A 80 -7.61 -34.16 -23.30
N SER A 81 -7.61 -35.46 -23.02
CA SER A 81 -7.22 -36.57 -23.89
C SER A 81 -7.86 -36.50 -25.27
#